data_AF-A0A813ELT2-F1
#
_entry.id   AF-A0A813ELT2-F1
#
_cell.length_a   1.000
_cell.length_b   1.000
_cell.length_c   1.000
_cell.angle_alpha   90.00
_cell.angle_beta   90.00
_cell.angle_gamma   90.00
#
_symmetry.space_group_name_H-M   'P 1'
#
loop_
_entity.id
_entity.type
_entity.pdbx_description
1 polymer ?
#
loop_
_entity_poly.entity_id
_entity_poly.type
_entity_poly.pdbx_seq_one_letter_code
_entity_poly.pdbx_strand_id
1 'polypeptide(L)'
;MTSAEEGDAAEAKLAQESLHCYAMLVGIDESTLGFGISLGFNGETLVNARSPFEFVSYEAFIGVEIEENGGANTRRSASTWLCAMCTASNQNGVLHCRGCRAAPPRTDIQLMSEPAAEMLGVRQNSCGTERFTHFLPLYLSKEHFRPELCARCLQAAFCRVPTQRLAACETSFVDESVWNVLPALMNSTAVAMMGGELHTSDVALRGYYNLHRLLLAMSSPALRARAEVESTSFAQDPARRLKIACPNLGHLLPRLLLVSSPLQAWHDIQEALLSEAIDRTVLHAYREFPALGQEQDAEYARLRWQSAAKGFRMLLFSVRFLRHAAQWGSSDQVASHYDKYYGQPGSGDRDSFRQQVRQIMAVDSWQEFSECWSAESSEPFEPRSVVFRLGGSQSVLVQLLRESENSSAQKSYHGGPGPEFLVSPAQSGRCKGLSFWATLSLVGALAAAFLAVGVGLLRR
;
A
#
# COMPACT_ATOMS: atom_id res chain seq x y z
N MET A 1 39.89 -8.62 5.51
CA MET A 1 38.61 -8.24 4.87
C MET A 1 38.94 -7.60 3.54
N THR A 2 38.15 -7.87 2.51
CA THR A 2 38.28 -7.18 1.22
C THR A 2 37.68 -5.77 1.32
N SER A 3 38.06 -4.86 0.42
CA SER A 3 37.48 -3.50 0.39
C SER A 3 35.94 -3.50 0.24
N ALA A 4 35.37 -4.55 -0.36
CA ALA A 4 33.92 -4.73 -0.48
C ALA A 4 33.28 -5.07 0.88
N GLU A 5 33.89 -5.97 1.66
CA GLU A 5 33.38 -6.34 2.98
C GLU A 5 33.42 -5.18 3.98
N GLU A 6 34.43 -4.30 3.88
CA GLU A 6 34.49 -3.07 4.68
C GLU A 6 33.38 -2.07 4.30
N GLY A 7 33.07 -1.98 3.00
CA GLY A 7 31.95 -1.17 2.50
C GLY A 7 30.60 -1.64 3.04
N ASP A 8 30.31 -2.93 2.89
CA ASP A 8 29.06 -3.54 3.36
C ASP A 8 28.88 -3.37 4.88
N ALA A 9 29.96 -3.54 5.66
CA ALA A 9 29.92 -3.39 7.11
C ALA A 9 29.66 -1.93 7.54
N ALA A 10 30.29 -0.95 6.87
CA ALA A 10 30.05 0.46 7.13
C ALA A 10 28.60 0.84 6.80
N GLU A 11 28.07 0.30 5.71
CA GLU A 11 26.69 0.56 5.30
C GLU A 11 25.67 -0.08 6.25
N ALA A 12 25.87 -1.33 6.65
CA ALA A 12 25.03 -2.01 7.64
C ALA A 12 25.00 -1.24 8.97
N LYS A 13 26.14 -0.70 9.40
CA LYS A 13 26.23 0.15 10.59
C LYS A 13 25.41 1.43 10.44
N LEU A 14 25.52 2.14 9.31
CA LEU A 14 24.71 3.33 9.03
C LEU A 14 23.20 2.99 8.97
N ALA A 15 22.84 1.84 8.41
CA ALA A 15 21.47 1.37 8.43
C ALA A 15 20.98 1.18 9.87
N GLN A 16 21.76 0.51 10.73
CA GLN A 16 21.43 0.32 12.15
C GLN A 16 21.22 1.64 12.90
N GLU A 17 22.15 2.59 12.73
CA GLU A 17 22.12 3.91 13.38
C GLU A 17 20.93 4.78 12.92
N SER A 18 20.23 4.39 11.84
CA SER A 18 19.03 5.09 11.37
C SER A 18 17.73 4.54 11.96
N LEU A 19 17.78 3.42 12.69
CA LEU A 19 16.61 2.69 13.19
C LEU A 19 16.26 3.11 14.60
N HIS A 20 15.56 4.24 14.71
CA HIS A 20 15.09 4.77 15.99
C HIS A 20 13.60 5.05 15.96
N CYS A 21 12.92 4.77 17.07
CA CYS A 21 11.56 5.23 17.28
C CYS A 21 11.53 6.76 17.19
N TYR A 22 10.72 7.35 16.32
CA TYR A 22 10.72 8.81 16.18
C TYR A 22 10.17 9.53 17.43
N ALA A 23 9.34 8.84 18.23
CA ALA A 23 8.69 9.42 19.41
C ALA A 23 9.54 9.32 20.67
N MET A 24 10.23 8.19 20.88
CA MET A 24 11.03 7.92 22.08
C MET A 24 12.54 7.95 21.83
N LEU A 25 12.97 7.99 20.57
CA LEU A 25 14.36 7.91 20.13
C LEU A 25 15.09 6.61 20.52
N VAL A 26 14.37 5.61 21.02
CA VAL A 26 14.91 4.28 21.34
C VAL A 26 15.30 3.52 20.09
N GLY A 27 16.43 2.82 20.15
CA GLY A 27 16.96 2.00 19.06
C GLY A 27 16.38 0.58 19.03
N ILE A 28 16.82 -0.21 18.05
CA ILE A 28 16.39 -1.62 17.89
C ILE A 28 16.80 -2.53 19.05
N ASP A 29 17.88 -2.20 19.77
CA ASP A 29 18.38 -3.02 20.88
C ASP A 29 17.57 -2.82 22.17
N GLU A 30 16.79 -1.74 22.23
CA GLU A 30 16.04 -1.33 23.43
C GLU A 30 14.55 -1.67 23.33
N SER A 31 14.01 -1.82 22.11
CA SER A 31 12.57 -1.99 21.90
C SER A 31 12.23 -2.73 20.60
N THR A 32 11.05 -3.37 20.58
CA THR A 32 10.45 -3.82 19.32
C THR A 32 9.93 -2.63 18.54
N LEU A 33 10.59 -2.34 17.43
CA LEU A 33 10.22 -1.31 16.47
C LEU A 33 9.24 -1.86 15.44
N GLY A 34 8.33 -1.00 15.01
CA GLY A 34 7.34 -1.34 14.01
C GLY A 34 6.82 -0.10 13.30
N PHE A 35 5.80 -0.31 12.47
CA PHE A 35 5.02 0.77 11.87
C PHE A 35 3.66 0.91 12.55
N GLY A 36 3.18 2.15 12.63
CA GLY A 36 1.76 2.40 12.82
C GLY A 36 1.03 2.19 11.50
N ILE A 37 0.00 1.33 11.48
CA ILE A 37 -0.81 1.08 10.27
C ILE A 37 -2.28 1.44 10.48
N SER A 38 -2.94 1.83 9.40
CA SER A 38 -4.38 2.10 9.32
C SER A 38 -5.01 1.30 8.21
N LEU A 39 -6.11 0.62 8.52
CA LEU A 39 -6.80 -0.28 7.59
C LEU A 39 -8.22 0.22 7.33
N GLY A 40 -8.60 0.32 6.05
CA GLY A 40 -9.93 0.66 5.58
C GLY A 40 -10.60 -0.56 4.95
N PHE A 41 -11.82 -0.85 5.39
CA PHE A 41 -12.59 -2.02 4.94
C PHE A 41 -13.90 -1.60 4.27
N ASN A 42 -14.34 -2.40 3.31
CA ASN A 42 -15.69 -2.34 2.75
C ASN A 42 -16.37 -3.70 2.99
N GLY A 43 -17.32 -3.74 3.93
CA GLY A 43 -17.84 -5.02 4.43
C GLY A 43 -16.74 -5.83 5.10
N GLU A 44 -16.51 -7.06 4.62
CA GLU A 44 -15.43 -7.96 5.09
C GLU A 44 -14.11 -7.75 4.33
N THR A 45 -14.13 -7.05 3.19
CA THR A 45 -12.96 -6.90 2.32
C THR A 45 -12.07 -5.73 2.76
N LEU A 46 -10.78 -5.99 2.93
CA LEU A 46 -9.77 -4.95 3.11
C LEU A 46 -9.56 -4.20 1.78
N VAL A 47 -9.88 -2.90 1.76
CA VAL A 47 -9.84 -2.08 0.53
C VAL A 47 -8.72 -1.06 0.52
N ASN A 48 -8.19 -0.69 1.68
CA ASN A 48 -7.12 0.29 1.79
C ASN A 48 -6.26 -0.02 3.02
N ALA A 49 -4.96 0.16 2.92
CA ALA A 49 -4.03 0.02 4.03
C ALA A 49 -2.96 1.12 3.93
N ARG A 50 -2.73 1.86 5.01
CA ARG A 50 -1.83 3.02 5.03
C ARG A 50 -0.84 2.92 6.17
N SER A 51 0.35 3.46 5.95
CA SER A 51 1.42 3.58 6.94
C SER A 51 2.27 4.80 6.56
N PRO A 52 2.68 5.63 7.54
CA PRO A 52 3.65 6.70 7.30
C PRO A 52 5.09 6.16 7.16
N PHE A 53 5.33 4.88 7.45
CA PHE A 53 6.65 4.22 7.45
C PHE A 53 7.70 4.88 8.35
N GLU A 54 7.21 5.55 9.39
CA GLU A 54 8.01 6.02 10.50
C GLU A 54 8.06 4.94 11.58
N PHE A 55 9.26 4.68 12.11
CA PHE A 55 9.43 3.68 13.17
C PHE A 55 8.82 4.17 14.48
N VAL A 56 7.94 3.36 15.05
CA VAL A 56 7.41 3.56 16.40
C VAL A 56 7.78 2.34 17.24
N SER A 57 8.18 2.52 18.50
CA SER A 57 8.36 1.41 19.43
C SER A 57 7.02 0.84 19.85
N TYR A 58 7.00 -0.43 20.22
CA TYR A 58 5.79 -1.06 20.75
C TYR A 58 5.32 -0.37 22.03
N GLU A 59 6.23 0.01 22.92
CA GLU A 59 5.98 0.70 24.19
C GLU A 59 5.36 2.08 23.95
N ALA A 60 5.96 2.87 23.05
CA ALA A 60 5.40 4.15 22.62
C ALA A 60 3.99 3.95 22.08
N PHE A 61 3.79 2.93 21.26
CA PHE A 61 2.48 2.59 20.74
C PHE A 61 1.52 2.26 21.90
N ILE A 62 1.81 1.31 22.78
CA ILE A 62 0.83 0.94 23.82
C ILE A 62 0.68 1.97 24.95
N GLY A 63 1.53 3.01 24.99
CA GLY A 63 1.48 4.06 26.02
C GLY A 63 2.13 3.64 27.32
N VAL A 64 3.14 2.75 27.25
CA VAL A 64 3.94 2.34 28.41
C VAL A 64 5.19 3.21 28.44
N GLU A 65 5.42 3.90 29.55
CA GLU A 65 6.70 4.54 29.81
C GLU A 65 7.77 3.46 30.02
N ILE A 66 8.92 3.61 29.36
CA ILE A 66 10.07 2.75 29.62
C ILE A 66 10.69 3.25 30.93
N GLU A 67 10.58 2.47 32.00
CA GLU A 67 11.30 2.75 33.24
C GLU A 67 12.81 2.80 32.94
N GLU A 68 13.43 3.96 33.11
CA GLU A 68 14.88 4.12 32.99
C GLU A 68 15.54 3.20 34.00
N ASN A 69 16.04 2.03 33.55
CA ASN A 69 16.73 1.07 34.40
C ASN A 69 18.00 1.70 34.99
N GLY A 70 17.89 2.24 36.21
CA GLY A 70 18.83 2.03 37.32
C GLY A 70 20.30 2.44 37.16
N GLY A 71 20.66 3.32 36.23
CA GLY A 71 22.05 3.77 36.05
C GLY A 71 22.16 5.27 35.87
N ALA A 72 22.42 5.99 36.98
CA ALA A 72 22.80 7.40 37.04
C ALA A 72 22.01 8.34 36.10
N ASN A 73 20.95 8.91 36.68
CA ASN A 73 20.22 10.13 36.33
C ASN A 73 21.00 11.12 35.44
N THR A 74 21.13 10.77 34.17
CA THR A 74 21.33 11.71 33.09
C THR A 74 20.07 11.56 32.27
N ARG A 75 19.07 12.37 32.62
CA ARG A 75 18.22 12.94 31.57
C ARG A 75 19.21 13.47 30.54
N ARG A 76 19.49 12.69 29.50
CA ARG A 76 19.94 13.23 28.23
C ARG A 76 18.75 14.06 27.79
N SER A 77 18.68 15.29 28.30
CA SER A 77 18.19 16.42 27.53
C SER A 77 19.03 16.37 26.27
N ALA A 78 18.61 15.55 25.31
CA ALA A 78 19.17 15.55 23.98
C ALA A 78 18.96 16.98 23.55
N SER A 79 20.02 17.79 23.56
CA SER A 79 19.95 19.22 23.25
C SER A 79 19.50 19.46 21.81
N THR A 80 19.28 18.38 21.06
CA THR A 80 18.93 18.35 19.66
C THR A 80 17.94 17.23 19.30
N TRP A 81 17.04 17.50 18.35
CA TRP A 81 16.18 16.53 17.67
C TRP A 81 16.56 16.41 16.18
N LEU A 82 16.43 15.20 15.61
CA LEU A 82 16.66 14.98 14.17
C LEU A 82 15.35 15.18 13.40
N CYS A 83 15.41 15.93 12.31
CA CYS A 83 14.25 16.14 11.47
C CYS A 83 13.88 14.86 10.70
N ALA A 84 12.66 14.34 10.91
CA ALA A 84 12.16 13.17 10.19
C ALA A 84 12.17 13.32 8.66
N MET A 85 11.97 14.55 8.16
CA MET A 85 11.90 14.83 6.72
C MET A 85 13.26 14.94 6.01
N CYS A 86 14.31 15.42 6.69
CA CYS A 86 15.58 15.74 6.03
C CYS A 86 16.82 15.42 6.87
N THR A 87 16.65 14.67 7.97
CA THR A 87 17.66 14.18 8.91
C THR A 87 18.56 15.25 9.57
N ALA A 88 18.28 16.54 9.35
CA ALA A 88 19.02 17.64 9.96
C ALA A 88 18.87 17.62 11.49
N SER A 89 19.98 17.82 12.20
CA SER A 89 19.99 18.01 13.66
C SER A 89 19.57 19.43 14.01
N ASN A 90 18.59 19.57 14.90
CA ASN A 90 17.99 20.84 15.32
C ASN A 90 18.08 20.98 16.82
N GLN A 91 18.33 22.16 17.36
CA GLN A 91 18.33 22.39 18.80
C GLN A 91 16.93 22.27 19.41
N ASN A 92 16.82 21.80 20.66
CA ASN A 92 15.55 21.82 21.39
C ASN A 92 15.01 23.26 21.53
N GLY A 93 13.68 23.41 21.46
CA GLY A 93 12.99 24.71 21.45
C GLY A 93 12.88 25.34 20.06
N VAL A 94 13.54 24.79 19.04
CA VAL A 94 13.33 25.21 17.64
C VAL A 94 12.01 24.61 17.14
N LEU A 95 11.03 25.49 16.85
CA LEU A 95 9.68 25.10 16.43
C LEU A 95 9.61 24.49 15.01
N HIS A 96 10.66 24.61 14.20
CA HIS A 96 10.70 24.13 12.82
C HIS A 96 12.13 23.76 12.40
N CYS A 97 12.32 22.65 11.70
CA CYS A 97 13.60 22.19 11.19
C CYS A 97 14.31 23.28 10.39
N ARG A 98 15.59 23.54 10.68
CA ARG A 98 16.39 24.54 9.96
C ARG A 98 16.60 24.19 8.49
N GLY A 99 16.57 22.90 8.13
CA GLY A 99 16.77 22.43 6.75
C GLY A 99 15.51 22.52 5.89
N CYS A 100 14.37 22.03 6.38
CA CYS A 100 13.15 21.86 5.58
C CYS A 100 11.88 22.50 6.18
N ARG A 101 12.01 23.17 7.32
CA ARG A 101 10.90 23.78 8.09
C ARG A 101 9.84 22.82 8.62
N ALA A 102 10.05 21.50 8.59
CA ALA A 102 9.15 20.54 9.25
C ALA A 102 9.09 20.80 10.76
N ALA A 103 7.94 20.66 11.40
CA ALA A 103 7.82 20.82 12.85
C ALA A 103 8.62 19.73 13.60
N PRO A 104 9.10 19.99 14.84
CA PRO A 104 9.65 18.95 15.69
C PRO A 104 8.58 17.88 15.97
N PRO A 105 8.99 16.62 16.25
CA PRO A 105 8.08 15.65 16.84
C PRO A 105 7.50 16.28 18.11
N ARG A 106 6.18 16.42 18.19
CA ARG A 106 5.52 17.03 19.35
C ARG A 106 5.89 16.21 20.59
N THR A 107 6.67 16.81 21.51
CA THR A 107 6.93 16.23 22.84
C THR A 107 5.89 16.72 23.86
N ASP A 108 5.10 17.70 23.47
CA ASP A 108 4.08 18.36 24.24
C ASP A 108 2.75 17.61 24.08
N ILE A 109 2.62 16.52 24.85
CA ILE A 109 1.34 15.85 25.17
C ILE A 109 0.44 16.75 26.06
N GLN A 110 0.90 17.95 26.44
CA GLN A 110 0.13 18.88 27.26
C GLN A 110 -0.54 19.97 26.41
N LEU A 111 -1.73 19.64 25.89
CA LEU A 111 -2.90 20.54 25.75
C LEU A 111 -4.04 19.80 25.02
N MET A 112 -4.44 18.64 25.54
CA MET A 112 -5.79 18.11 25.32
C MET A 112 -6.47 18.13 26.68
N SER A 113 -7.36 19.10 26.89
CA SER A 113 -8.28 19.10 28.03
C SER A 113 -9.38 18.06 27.80
N GLU A 114 -9.04 16.79 27.96
CA GLU A 114 -9.96 15.71 28.30
C GLU A 114 -9.23 14.73 29.23
N PRO A 115 -9.85 14.24 30.32
CA PRO A 115 -9.22 13.29 31.25
C PRO A 115 -8.93 11.89 30.67
N ALA A 116 -9.06 11.72 29.35
CA ALA A 116 -8.84 10.46 28.63
C ALA A 116 -7.55 10.45 27.78
N ALA A 117 -6.80 11.57 27.73
CA ALA A 117 -5.56 11.67 26.96
C ALA A 117 -4.34 11.06 27.69
N GLU A 118 -4.42 10.80 28.99
CA GLU A 118 -3.28 10.43 29.84
C GLU A 118 -2.78 8.96 29.70
N MET A 119 -3.33 8.13 28.82
CA MET A 119 -2.82 6.75 28.60
C MET A 119 -2.94 6.25 27.15
N LEU A 120 -3.19 7.12 26.18
CA LEU A 120 -3.31 6.70 24.79
C LEU A 120 -1.94 6.89 24.14
N GLY A 121 -1.14 5.82 24.10
CA GLY A 121 0.18 5.83 23.47
C GLY A 121 0.17 6.40 22.05
N VAL A 122 1.34 6.58 21.46
CA VAL A 122 1.55 7.26 20.18
C VAL A 122 0.70 6.60 19.09
N ARG A 123 -0.32 7.31 18.58
CA ARG A 123 -1.28 6.85 17.54
C ARG A 123 -1.29 7.73 16.29
N GLN A 124 -0.35 8.66 16.19
CA GLN A 124 -0.25 9.60 15.08
C GLN A 124 1.16 9.58 14.53
N ASN A 125 1.36 9.93 13.27
CA ASN A 125 2.71 10.15 12.72
C ASN A 125 3.39 11.38 13.36
N SER A 126 4.68 11.59 13.07
CA SER A 126 5.48 12.69 13.63
C SER A 126 4.90 14.09 13.34
N CYS A 127 4.17 14.23 12.23
CA CYS A 127 3.50 15.45 11.81
C CYS A 127 2.09 15.65 12.42
N GLY A 128 1.53 14.64 13.10
CA GLY A 128 0.15 14.67 13.62
C GLY A 128 -0.94 14.65 12.55
N THR A 129 -0.60 14.38 11.29
CA THR A 129 -1.53 14.42 10.15
C THR A 129 -2.24 13.11 9.89
N GLU A 130 -1.62 11.99 10.28
CA GLU A 130 -2.15 10.66 10.05
C GLU A 130 -2.30 9.91 11.37
N ARG A 131 -3.45 9.25 11.54
CA ARG A 131 -3.70 8.35 12.67
C ARG A 131 -3.50 6.92 12.23
N PHE A 132 -2.88 6.13 13.10
CA PHE A 132 -2.78 4.69 12.94
C PHE A 132 -3.55 3.95 14.04
N THR A 133 -4.13 2.82 13.66
CA THR A 133 -5.06 2.03 14.49
C THR A 133 -4.40 0.78 15.05
N HIS A 134 -3.40 0.24 14.36
CA HIS A 134 -2.70 -0.99 14.73
C HIS A 134 -1.20 -0.78 14.68
N PHE A 135 -0.47 -1.59 15.45
CA PHE A 135 0.97 -1.69 15.40
C PHE A 135 1.37 -2.86 14.53
N LEU A 136 2.37 -2.68 13.67
CA LEU A 136 2.95 -3.74 12.85
C LEU A 136 4.43 -3.89 13.19
N PRO A 137 4.80 -4.89 14.03
CA PRO A 137 6.19 -5.21 14.28
C PRO A 137 6.94 -5.52 12.99
N LEU A 138 8.19 -5.11 12.89
CA LEU A 138 9.02 -5.36 11.71
C LEU A 138 10.08 -6.41 11.99
N TYR A 139 10.50 -7.10 10.94
CA TYR A 139 11.70 -7.93 10.97
C TYR A 139 12.89 -7.04 10.58
N LEU A 140 13.59 -6.52 11.57
CA LEU A 140 14.84 -5.76 11.35
C LEU A 140 16.04 -6.70 11.50
N SER A 141 16.13 -7.43 12.59
CA SER A 141 17.10 -8.51 12.77
C SER A 141 16.43 -9.72 13.44
N LYS A 142 17.14 -10.85 13.50
CA LYS A 142 16.67 -12.05 14.18
C LYS A 142 16.47 -11.80 15.69
N GLU A 143 17.36 -11.04 16.31
CA GLU A 143 17.36 -10.72 17.74
C GLU A 143 16.23 -9.74 18.09
N HIS A 144 15.94 -8.82 17.18
CA HIS A 144 14.87 -7.83 17.30
C HIS A 144 13.48 -8.45 17.10
N PHE A 145 13.35 -9.36 16.13
CA PHE A 145 12.06 -9.86 15.69
C PHE A 145 11.35 -10.68 16.78
N ARG A 146 10.04 -10.45 16.91
CA ARG A 146 9.15 -11.11 17.86
C ARG A 146 7.99 -11.76 17.09
N PRO A 147 8.14 -13.00 16.61
CA PRO A 147 7.16 -13.62 15.70
C PRO A 147 5.77 -13.74 16.32
N GLU A 148 5.66 -14.04 17.62
CA GLU A 148 4.39 -14.17 18.33
C GLU A 148 3.67 -12.82 18.46
N LEU A 149 4.41 -11.75 18.74
CA LEU A 149 3.87 -10.39 18.76
C LEU A 149 3.40 -9.97 17.36
N CYS A 150 4.20 -10.27 16.34
CA CYS A 150 3.85 -9.98 14.95
C CYS A 150 2.57 -10.71 14.52
N ALA A 151 2.47 -12.01 14.82
CA ALA A 151 1.29 -12.83 14.58
C ALA A 151 0.04 -12.20 15.22
N ARG A 152 0.12 -11.84 16.50
CA ARG A 152 -0.97 -11.16 17.23
C ARG A 152 -1.37 -9.84 16.58
N CYS A 153 -0.39 -9.02 16.23
CA CYS A 153 -0.63 -7.72 15.59
C CYS A 153 -1.30 -7.84 14.22
N LEU A 154 -0.87 -8.80 13.40
CA LEU A 154 -1.49 -9.07 12.09
C LEU A 154 -2.93 -9.56 12.25
N GLN A 155 -3.17 -10.48 13.19
CA GLN A 155 -4.51 -10.94 13.53
C GLN A 155 -5.40 -9.81 14.05
N ALA A 156 -4.84 -8.88 14.84
CA ALA A 156 -5.54 -7.70 15.36
C ALA A 156 -6.03 -6.82 14.23
N ALA A 157 -5.11 -6.52 13.30
CA ALA A 157 -5.36 -5.77 12.08
C ALA A 157 -6.46 -6.44 11.23
N PHE A 158 -6.38 -7.76 11.05
CA PHE A 158 -7.35 -8.51 10.25
C PHE A 158 -8.74 -8.54 10.91
N CYS A 159 -8.80 -8.77 12.23
CA CYS A 159 -10.04 -8.80 13.02
C CYS A 159 -10.64 -7.42 13.31
N ARG A 160 -9.88 -6.33 13.10
CA ARG A 160 -10.27 -4.95 13.46
C ARG A 160 -10.46 -4.78 14.97
N VAL A 161 -9.64 -5.46 15.75
CA VAL A 161 -9.67 -5.35 17.22
C VAL A 161 -8.31 -4.88 17.73
N PRO A 162 -8.25 -4.18 18.87
CA PRO A 162 -6.97 -3.89 19.52
C PRO A 162 -6.21 -5.18 19.84
N THR A 163 -4.88 -5.19 19.66
CA THR A 163 -4.01 -6.35 19.89
C THR A 163 -4.15 -6.92 21.31
N GLN A 164 -4.44 -6.06 22.30
CA GLN A 164 -4.63 -6.44 23.70
C GLN A 164 -5.89 -7.28 23.94
N ARG A 165 -6.86 -7.25 23.01
CA ARG A 165 -8.14 -7.96 23.14
C ARG A 165 -8.17 -9.31 22.42
N LEU A 166 -7.10 -9.67 21.70
CA LEU A 166 -7.00 -10.97 21.06
C LEU A 166 -6.58 -12.06 22.06
N ALA A 167 -7.29 -13.18 21.99
CA ALA A 167 -6.91 -14.42 22.63
C ALA A 167 -5.66 -15.04 21.95
N ALA A 168 -5.21 -16.19 22.43
CA ALA A 168 -4.05 -16.89 21.88
C ALA A 168 -4.16 -17.11 20.35
N CYS A 169 -3.01 -17.03 19.67
CA CYS A 169 -2.95 -17.17 18.21
C CYS A 169 -3.12 -18.61 17.75
N GLU A 170 -4.09 -18.87 16.88
CA GLU A 170 -4.14 -20.08 16.06
C GLU A 170 -3.35 -19.89 14.77
N THR A 171 -2.51 -20.86 14.39
CA THR A 171 -1.62 -20.77 13.22
C THR A 171 -2.36 -20.53 11.90
N SER A 172 -3.46 -21.26 11.66
CA SER A 172 -4.30 -21.07 10.46
C SER A 172 -4.83 -19.64 10.36
N PHE A 173 -5.11 -19.02 11.50
CA PHE A 173 -5.60 -17.65 11.56
C PHE A 173 -4.49 -16.61 11.34
N VAL A 174 -3.25 -16.92 11.75
CA VAL A 174 -2.07 -16.11 11.38
C VAL A 174 -1.88 -16.12 9.86
N ASP A 175 -1.97 -17.30 9.24
CA ASP A 175 -1.79 -17.44 7.79
C ASP A 175 -2.82 -16.60 7.02
N GLU A 176 -4.10 -16.63 7.39
CA GLU A 176 -5.12 -15.76 6.79
C GLU A 176 -4.82 -14.26 7.01
N SER A 177 -4.32 -13.89 8.18
CA SER A 177 -3.97 -12.50 8.47
C SER A 177 -2.80 -12.02 7.62
N VAL A 178 -1.75 -12.83 7.49
CA VAL A 178 -0.58 -12.56 6.61
C VAL A 178 -1.03 -12.43 5.16
N TRP A 179 -1.84 -13.38 4.68
CA TRP A 179 -2.32 -13.47 3.30
C TRP A 179 -3.15 -12.27 2.84
N ASN A 180 -3.84 -11.61 3.77
CA ASN A 180 -4.72 -10.49 3.49
C ASN A 180 -4.09 -9.13 3.83
N VAL A 181 -3.42 -9.01 4.98
CA VAL A 181 -2.95 -7.70 5.49
C VAL A 181 -1.67 -7.26 4.77
N LEU A 182 -0.66 -8.13 4.63
CA LEU A 182 0.64 -7.72 4.07
C LEU A 182 0.57 -7.41 2.56
N PRO A 183 -0.05 -8.25 1.70
CA PRO A 183 -0.25 -7.89 0.30
C PRO A 183 -1.08 -6.62 0.12
N ALA A 184 -2.07 -6.37 0.99
CA ALA A 184 -2.86 -5.14 0.93
C ALA A 184 -2.05 -3.90 1.31
N LEU A 185 -1.19 -3.99 2.32
CA LEU A 185 -0.25 -2.92 2.69
C LEU A 185 0.72 -2.64 1.53
N MET A 186 1.34 -3.67 0.95
CA MET A 186 2.25 -3.51 -0.18
C MET A 186 1.53 -2.86 -1.38
N ASN A 187 0.38 -3.41 -1.79
CA ASN A 187 -0.42 -2.86 -2.89
C ASN A 187 -0.81 -1.40 -2.64
N SER A 188 -1.34 -1.08 -1.46
CA SER A 188 -1.78 0.28 -1.14
C SER A 188 -0.60 1.26 -1.11
N THR A 189 0.57 0.81 -0.67
CA THR A 189 1.82 1.60 -0.70
C THR A 189 2.24 1.89 -2.13
N ALA A 190 2.23 0.88 -3.01
CA ALA A 190 2.53 1.05 -4.43
C ALA A 190 1.53 2.03 -5.09
N VAL A 191 0.23 1.89 -4.82
CA VAL A 191 -0.80 2.83 -5.30
C VAL A 191 -0.52 4.26 -4.82
N ALA A 192 -0.21 4.46 -3.53
CA ALA A 192 0.05 5.78 -2.96
C ALA A 192 1.31 6.43 -3.57
N MET A 193 2.38 5.66 -3.79
CA MET A 193 3.59 6.16 -4.46
C MET A 193 3.30 6.54 -5.92
N MET A 194 2.58 5.68 -6.67
CA MET A 194 2.29 5.91 -8.08
C MET A 194 1.22 7.01 -8.31
N GLY A 195 0.40 7.29 -7.31
CA GLY A 195 -0.53 8.41 -7.28
C GLY A 195 0.09 9.74 -6.85
N GLY A 196 1.35 9.75 -6.38
CA GLY A 196 2.01 10.94 -5.86
C GLY A 196 1.53 11.39 -4.47
N GLU A 197 0.64 10.63 -3.83
CA GLU A 197 0.17 10.88 -2.44
C GLU A 197 1.30 10.67 -1.43
N LEU A 198 2.13 9.66 -1.71
CA LEU A 198 3.36 9.42 -1.01
C LEU A 198 4.48 9.87 -1.94
N HIS A 199 5.17 10.97 -1.60
CA HIS A 199 6.40 11.32 -2.31
C HIS A 199 7.27 10.06 -2.36
N THR A 200 7.85 9.77 -3.53
CA THR A 200 8.81 8.66 -3.76
C THR A 200 10.09 8.92 -3.00
N SER A 201 9.91 8.94 -1.70
CA SER A 201 10.82 9.24 -0.63
C SER A 201 11.46 7.94 -0.19
N ASP A 202 12.63 8.07 0.39
CA ASP A 202 13.36 6.93 0.93
C ASP A 202 12.57 6.21 2.02
N VAL A 203 11.74 6.95 2.75
CA VAL A 203 10.84 6.44 3.77
C VAL A 203 9.81 5.47 3.17
N ALA A 204 9.19 5.83 2.04
CA ALA A 204 8.20 5.01 1.35
C ALA A 204 8.80 3.71 0.81
N LEU A 205 9.93 3.82 0.12
CA LEU A 205 10.62 2.66 -0.45
C LEU A 205 11.13 1.75 0.66
N ARG A 206 11.76 2.30 1.71
CA ARG A 206 12.15 1.55 2.91
C ARG A 206 10.95 0.84 3.53
N GLY A 207 9.81 1.52 3.61
CA GLY A 207 8.55 0.92 4.05
C GLY A 207 8.16 -0.31 3.25
N TYR A 208 8.20 -0.20 1.92
CA TYR A 208 7.88 -1.29 1.00
C TYR A 208 8.84 -2.49 1.15
N TYR A 209 10.15 -2.24 1.25
CA TYR A 209 11.14 -3.29 1.51
C TYR A 209 10.92 -4.01 2.85
N ASN A 210 10.64 -3.25 3.92
CA ASN A 210 10.33 -3.81 5.24
C ASN A 210 9.07 -4.69 5.20
N LEU A 211 8.03 -4.28 4.47
CA LEU A 211 6.82 -5.08 4.28
C LEU A 211 7.12 -6.38 3.53
N HIS A 212 7.96 -6.35 2.50
CA HIS A 212 8.39 -7.55 1.80
C HIS A 212 9.20 -8.49 2.70
N ARG A 213 10.17 -7.96 3.44
CA ARG A 213 10.97 -8.77 4.38
C ARG A 213 10.09 -9.42 5.45
N LEU A 214 9.10 -8.68 5.96
CA LEU A 214 8.13 -9.19 6.92
C LEU A 214 7.23 -10.27 6.31
N LEU A 215 6.80 -10.09 5.05
CA LEU A 215 6.04 -11.09 4.31
C LEU A 215 6.83 -12.41 4.22
N LEU A 216 8.12 -12.35 3.89
CA LEU A 216 8.99 -13.54 3.88
C LEU A 216 9.15 -14.17 5.26
N ALA A 217 9.32 -13.36 6.32
CA ALA A 217 9.48 -13.83 7.70
C ALA A 217 8.25 -14.58 8.23
N MET A 218 7.05 -14.10 7.88
CA MET A 218 5.79 -14.62 8.38
C MET A 218 5.18 -15.70 7.49
N SER A 219 5.82 -16.04 6.38
CA SER A 219 5.27 -17.00 5.43
C SER A 219 5.54 -18.44 5.84
N SER A 220 4.47 -19.16 6.15
CA SER A 220 4.49 -20.60 6.38
C SER A 220 4.67 -21.39 5.06
N PRO A 221 5.10 -22.66 5.12
CA PRO A 221 5.08 -23.53 3.95
C PRO A 221 3.69 -23.66 3.30
N ALA A 222 2.63 -23.61 4.09
CA ALA A 222 1.25 -23.65 3.59
C ALA A 222 0.89 -22.37 2.80
N LEU A 223 1.33 -21.19 3.25
CA LEU A 223 1.15 -19.94 2.51
C LEU A 223 1.90 -19.94 1.18
N ARG A 224 3.13 -20.45 1.15
CA ARG A 224 3.91 -20.57 -0.09
C ARG A 224 3.23 -21.53 -1.06
N ALA A 225 2.81 -22.70 -0.60
CA ALA A 225 2.04 -23.64 -1.43
C ALA A 225 0.73 -23.04 -1.94
N ARG A 226 0.03 -22.24 -1.12
CA ARG A 226 -1.17 -21.50 -1.54
C ARG A 226 -0.87 -20.47 -2.63
N ALA A 227 0.25 -19.76 -2.55
CA ALA A 227 0.69 -18.81 -3.58
C ALA A 227 0.96 -19.50 -4.91
N GLU A 228 1.59 -20.68 -4.90
CA GLU A 228 1.82 -21.50 -6.10
C GLU A 228 0.50 -21.96 -6.74
N VAL A 229 -0.45 -22.40 -5.92
CA VAL A 229 -1.78 -22.80 -6.41
C VAL A 229 -2.54 -21.60 -6.97
N GLU A 230 -2.49 -20.43 -6.31
CA GLU A 230 -3.16 -19.23 -6.78
C GLU A 230 -2.57 -18.70 -8.10
N SER A 231 -1.25 -18.64 -8.23
CA SER A 231 -0.58 -18.20 -9.47
C SER A 231 -0.91 -19.14 -10.64
N THR A 232 -0.78 -20.45 -10.43
CA THR A 232 -1.11 -21.47 -11.44
C THR A 232 -2.58 -21.41 -11.85
N SER A 233 -3.48 -21.32 -10.87
CA SER A 233 -4.92 -21.22 -11.12
C SER A 233 -5.27 -19.95 -11.90
N PHE A 234 -4.65 -18.82 -11.56
CA PHE A 234 -4.86 -17.56 -12.27
C PHE A 234 -4.38 -17.64 -13.73
N ALA A 235 -3.22 -18.27 -13.96
CA ALA A 235 -2.67 -18.48 -15.30
C ALA A 235 -3.62 -19.36 -16.15
N GLN A 236 -4.14 -20.45 -15.59
CA GLN A 236 -4.81 -21.49 -16.37
C GLN A 236 -6.33 -21.34 -16.48
N ASP A 237 -7.00 -20.79 -15.47
CA ASP A 237 -8.46 -20.75 -15.41
C ASP A 237 -9.01 -19.30 -15.45
N PRO A 238 -9.69 -18.90 -16.55
CA PRO A 238 -10.34 -17.59 -16.64
C PRO A 238 -11.32 -17.29 -15.50
N ALA A 239 -11.99 -18.29 -14.91
CA ALA A 239 -12.90 -18.09 -13.79
C ALA A 239 -12.16 -17.63 -12.53
N ARG A 240 -10.90 -18.04 -12.36
CA ARG A 240 -10.03 -17.65 -11.23
C ARG A 240 -9.52 -16.21 -11.34
N ARG A 241 -9.67 -15.59 -12.51
CA ARG A 241 -9.32 -14.18 -12.76
C ARG A 241 -10.46 -13.24 -12.44
N LEU A 242 -11.69 -13.74 -12.29
CA LEU A 242 -12.86 -12.90 -12.03
C LEU A 242 -12.80 -12.24 -10.66
N LYS A 243 -13.46 -11.09 -10.49
CA LYS A 243 -13.50 -10.35 -9.22
C LYS A 243 -14.00 -11.18 -8.03
N ILE A 244 -14.82 -12.20 -8.26
CA ILE A 244 -15.26 -13.10 -7.19
C ILE A 244 -14.13 -13.99 -6.65
N ALA A 245 -13.23 -14.46 -7.52
CA ALA A 245 -12.13 -15.35 -7.16
C ALA A 245 -10.85 -14.57 -6.82
N CYS A 246 -10.59 -13.47 -7.53
CA CYS A 246 -9.48 -12.55 -7.32
C CYS A 246 -10.01 -11.12 -7.16
N PRO A 247 -10.50 -10.71 -5.97
CA PRO A 247 -11.12 -9.40 -5.78
C PRO A 247 -10.19 -8.22 -6.08
N ASN A 248 -8.90 -8.37 -5.81
CA ASN A 248 -7.89 -7.35 -6.04
C ASN A 248 -6.66 -7.93 -6.74
N LEU A 249 -6.44 -7.55 -8.01
CA LEU A 249 -5.27 -7.95 -8.78
C LEU A 249 -3.95 -7.48 -8.16
N GLY A 250 -3.97 -6.31 -7.49
CA GLY A 250 -2.79 -5.77 -6.83
C GLY A 250 -2.32 -6.60 -5.64
N HIS A 251 -3.18 -7.46 -5.07
CA HIS A 251 -2.76 -8.40 -4.02
C HIS A 251 -2.05 -9.64 -4.60
N LEU A 252 -2.28 -9.97 -5.87
CA LEU A 252 -1.67 -11.14 -6.51
C LEU A 252 -0.16 -10.95 -6.66
N LEU A 253 0.29 -9.76 -7.08
CA LEU A 253 1.71 -9.51 -7.36
C LEU A 253 2.62 -9.65 -6.13
N PRO A 254 2.30 -9.09 -4.94
CA PRO A 254 3.06 -9.37 -3.73
C PRO A 254 3.10 -10.86 -3.35
N ARG A 255 2.05 -11.63 -3.67
CA ARG A 255 2.02 -13.07 -3.37
C ARG A 255 2.93 -13.89 -4.27
N LEU A 256 3.23 -13.41 -5.49
CA LEU A 256 4.24 -14.04 -6.34
C LEU A 256 5.64 -14.02 -5.70
N LEU A 257 5.91 -13.10 -4.77
CA LEU A 257 7.18 -13.09 -4.02
C LEU A 257 7.34 -14.29 -3.09
N LEU A 258 6.26 -15.05 -2.85
CA LEU A 258 6.25 -16.25 -2.02
C LEU A 258 6.47 -17.55 -2.80
N VAL A 259 6.35 -17.50 -4.13
CA VAL A 259 6.53 -18.70 -4.96
C VAL A 259 8.02 -19.01 -5.12
N SER A 260 8.32 -20.26 -5.43
CA SER A 260 9.69 -20.77 -5.56
C SER A 260 10.40 -20.17 -6.78
N SER A 261 9.63 -19.88 -7.84
CA SER A 261 10.10 -19.29 -9.09
C SER A 261 9.28 -18.04 -9.47
N PRO A 262 9.47 -16.89 -8.80
CA PRO A 262 8.66 -15.69 -9.01
C PRO A 262 8.64 -15.19 -10.46
N LEU A 263 9.78 -15.25 -11.16
CA LEU A 263 9.88 -14.82 -12.55
C LEU A 263 9.12 -15.74 -13.52
N GLN A 264 9.11 -17.04 -13.26
CA GLN A 264 8.33 -17.99 -14.05
C GLN A 264 6.83 -17.77 -13.81
N ALA A 265 6.42 -17.67 -12.55
CA ALA A 265 5.02 -17.40 -12.21
C ALA A 265 4.54 -16.06 -12.81
N TRP A 266 5.41 -15.04 -12.82
CA TRP A 266 5.14 -13.78 -13.52
C TRP A 266 4.94 -13.98 -15.03
N HIS A 267 5.87 -14.67 -15.69
CA HIS A 267 5.80 -14.98 -17.10
C HIS A 267 4.48 -15.70 -17.48
N ASP A 268 4.04 -16.64 -16.65
CA ASP A 268 2.82 -17.43 -16.89
C ASP A 268 1.53 -16.62 -16.74
N ILE A 269 1.54 -15.53 -15.95
CA ILE A 269 0.34 -14.73 -15.70
C ILE A 269 0.29 -13.39 -16.45
N GLN A 270 1.41 -12.87 -16.94
CA GLN A 270 1.52 -11.46 -17.39
C GLN A 270 0.44 -11.04 -18.40
N GLU A 271 0.18 -11.88 -19.41
CA GLU A 271 -0.82 -11.60 -20.44
C GLU A 271 -2.25 -11.65 -19.88
N ALA A 272 -2.53 -12.69 -19.08
CA ALA A 272 -3.82 -12.86 -18.42
C ALA A 272 -4.11 -11.73 -17.43
N LEU A 273 -3.09 -11.29 -16.69
CA LEU A 273 -3.18 -10.18 -15.74
C LEU A 273 -3.46 -8.86 -16.45
N LEU A 274 -2.74 -8.57 -17.54
CA LEU A 274 -2.92 -7.33 -18.29
C LEU A 274 -4.31 -7.26 -18.92
N SER A 275 -4.75 -8.33 -19.56
CA SER A 275 -6.10 -8.43 -20.12
C SER A 275 -7.17 -8.17 -19.06
N GLU A 276 -7.06 -8.84 -17.92
CA GLU A 276 -8.00 -8.69 -16.81
C GLU A 276 -7.95 -7.28 -16.18
N ALA A 277 -6.78 -6.66 -16.11
CA ALA A 277 -6.61 -5.31 -15.61
C ALA A 277 -7.29 -4.27 -16.51
N ILE A 278 -7.16 -4.39 -17.84
CA ILE A 278 -7.81 -3.48 -18.80
C ILE A 278 -9.34 -3.59 -18.64
N ASP A 279 -9.89 -4.79 -18.58
CA ASP A 279 -11.33 -5.00 -18.39
C ASP A 279 -11.83 -4.34 -17.09
N ARG A 280 -11.10 -4.51 -15.98
CA ARG A 280 -11.50 -3.93 -14.68
C ARG A 280 -11.44 -2.40 -14.66
N THR A 281 -10.63 -1.76 -15.51
CA THR A 281 -10.56 -0.29 -15.58
C THR A 281 -11.81 0.34 -16.20
N VAL A 282 -12.64 -0.42 -16.93
CA VAL A 282 -13.80 0.12 -17.65
C VAL A 282 -14.79 0.80 -16.71
N LEU A 283 -15.13 0.16 -15.58
CA LEU A 283 -16.04 0.75 -14.61
C LEU A 283 -15.52 2.09 -14.06
N HIS A 284 -14.22 2.18 -13.80
CA HIS A 284 -13.60 3.40 -13.29
C HIS A 284 -13.64 4.52 -14.35
N ALA A 285 -13.33 4.19 -15.60
CA ALA A 285 -13.35 5.13 -16.70
C ALA A 285 -14.75 5.76 -16.91
N TYR A 286 -15.83 4.97 -16.90
CA TYR A 286 -17.19 5.52 -17.04
C TYR A 286 -17.68 6.30 -15.81
N ARG A 287 -17.18 5.98 -14.62
CA ARG A 287 -17.48 6.76 -13.40
C ARG A 287 -16.81 8.13 -13.44
N GLU A 288 -15.59 8.19 -13.96
CA GLU A 288 -14.82 9.43 -14.08
C GLU A 288 -15.26 10.27 -15.28
N PHE A 289 -15.59 9.62 -16.39
CA PHE A 289 -16.00 10.23 -17.66
C PHE A 289 -17.35 9.65 -18.13
N PRO A 290 -18.49 10.15 -17.63
CA PRO A 290 -19.81 9.59 -17.97
C PRO A 290 -20.17 9.62 -19.47
N ALA A 291 -19.59 10.55 -20.24
CA ALA A 291 -19.79 10.68 -21.68
C ALA A 291 -18.80 9.87 -22.54
N LEU A 292 -17.93 9.05 -21.93
CA LEU A 292 -16.83 8.34 -22.60
C LEU A 292 -17.26 7.54 -23.84
N GLY A 293 -18.46 6.94 -23.83
CA GLY A 293 -18.99 6.19 -24.96
C GLY A 293 -19.28 7.03 -26.22
N GLN A 294 -19.39 8.35 -26.08
CA GLN A 294 -19.70 9.31 -27.16
C GLN A 294 -18.45 9.97 -27.75
N GLU A 295 -17.30 9.78 -27.12
CA GLU A 295 -16.04 10.41 -27.53
C GLU A 295 -15.47 9.79 -28.80
N GLN A 296 -14.78 10.62 -29.57
CA GLN A 296 -14.01 10.16 -30.73
C GLN A 296 -12.82 9.32 -30.30
N ASP A 297 -12.36 8.42 -31.17
CA ASP A 297 -11.30 7.45 -30.92
C ASP A 297 -10.06 8.00 -30.20
N ALA A 298 -9.55 9.17 -30.60
CA ALA A 298 -8.37 9.79 -29.98
C ALA A 298 -8.64 10.18 -28.52
N GLU A 299 -9.73 10.90 -28.30
CA GLU A 299 -10.11 11.41 -26.99
C GLU A 299 -10.56 10.27 -26.06
N TYR A 300 -11.31 9.30 -26.61
CA TYR A 300 -11.68 8.07 -25.93
C TYR A 300 -10.43 7.35 -25.38
N ALA A 301 -9.42 7.10 -26.22
CA ALA A 301 -8.19 6.43 -25.79
C ALA A 301 -7.42 7.25 -24.72
N ARG A 302 -7.37 8.59 -24.87
CA ARG A 302 -6.73 9.50 -23.91
C ARG A 302 -7.40 9.47 -22.54
N LEU A 303 -8.74 9.56 -22.49
CA LEU A 303 -9.52 9.49 -21.25
C LEU A 303 -9.44 8.10 -20.59
N ARG A 304 -9.45 7.04 -21.41
CA ARG A 304 -9.19 5.67 -20.93
C ARG A 304 -7.85 5.55 -20.24
N TRP A 305 -6.79 6.13 -20.82
CA TRP A 305 -5.49 6.17 -20.17
C TRP A 305 -5.54 6.96 -18.87
N GLN A 306 -6.10 8.17 -18.89
CA GLN A 306 -6.19 9.04 -17.72
C GLN A 306 -6.80 8.33 -16.50
N SER A 307 -7.86 7.54 -16.70
CA SER A 307 -8.47 6.76 -15.62
C SER A 307 -7.62 5.56 -15.18
N ALA A 308 -6.94 4.89 -16.11
CA ALA A 308 -6.21 3.65 -15.84
C ALA A 308 -4.75 3.85 -15.39
N ALA A 309 -4.16 5.01 -15.67
CA ALA A 309 -2.72 5.28 -15.53
C ALA A 309 -2.18 4.93 -14.15
N LYS A 310 -2.89 5.32 -13.08
CA LYS A 310 -2.49 5.02 -11.69
C LYS A 310 -2.41 3.51 -11.44
N GLY A 311 -3.40 2.76 -11.88
CA GLY A 311 -3.44 1.31 -11.71
C GLY A 311 -2.32 0.61 -12.48
N PHE A 312 -2.07 1.04 -13.71
CA PHE A 312 -1.01 0.47 -14.55
C PHE A 312 0.40 0.81 -14.10
N ARG A 313 0.65 2.04 -13.63
CA ARG A 313 1.91 2.39 -12.96
C ARG A 313 2.14 1.54 -11.71
N MET A 314 1.09 1.24 -10.93
CA MET A 314 1.18 0.33 -9.79
C MET A 314 1.55 -1.10 -10.21
N LEU A 315 0.98 -1.62 -11.30
CA LEU A 315 1.36 -2.94 -11.82
C LEU A 315 2.83 -2.96 -12.25
N LEU A 316 3.28 -1.97 -13.02
CA LEU A 316 4.70 -1.84 -13.41
C LEU A 316 5.62 -1.76 -12.18
N PHE A 317 5.25 -0.96 -11.17
CA PHE A 317 5.98 -0.88 -9.90
C PHE A 317 6.15 -2.26 -9.26
N SER A 318 5.05 -3.00 -9.13
CA SER A 318 5.03 -4.30 -8.47
C SER A 318 5.85 -5.34 -9.24
N VAL A 319 5.77 -5.33 -10.57
CA VAL A 319 6.55 -6.23 -11.44
C VAL A 319 8.04 -5.89 -11.41
N ARG A 320 8.40 -4.61 -11.50
CA ARG A 320 9.80 -4.18 -11.38
C ARG A 320 10.38 -4.52 -10.02
N PHE A 321 9.60 -4.35 -8.95
CA PHE A 321 10.03 -4.77 -7.62
C PHE A 321 10.26 -6.28 -7.55
N LEU A 322 9.34 -7.08 -8.10
CA LEU A 322 9.48 -8.53 -8.15
C LEU A 322 10.74 -8.96 -8.89
N ARG A 323 11.02 -8.35 -10.05
CA ARG A 323 12.26 -8.60 -10.81
C ARG A 323 13.50 -8.16 -10.06
N HIS A 324 13.45 -6.99 -9.41
CA HIS A 324 14.54 -6.45 -8.60
C HIS A 324 14.86 -7.38 -7.42
N ALA A 325 13.86 -7.82 -6.66
CA ALA A 325 14.07 -8.76 -5.55
C ALA A 325 14.57 -10.13 -6.05
N ALA A 326 14.05 -10.63 -7.18
CA ALA A 326 14.47 -11.91 -7.75
C ALA A 326 15.95 -11.93 -8.20
N GLN A 327 16.59 -10.77 -8.42
CA GLN A 327 18.03 -10.70 -8.71
C GLN A 327 18.89 -11.15 -7.52
N TRP A 328 18.37 -11.09 -6.30
CA TRP A 328 19.09 -11.55 -5.12
C TRP A 328 18.98 -13.06 -4.90
N GLY A 329 18.17 -13.77 -5.70
CA GLY A 329 18.08 -15.23 -5.72
C GLY A 329 16.78 -15.78 -5.15
N SER A 330 16.86 -16.95 -4.49
CA SER A 330 15.71 -17.59 -3.84
C SER A 330 15.15 -16.74 -2.70
N SER A 331 13.93 -17.05 -2.24
CA SER A 331 13.31 -16.35 -1.11
C SER A 331 14.20 -16.30 0.15
N ASP A 332 14.98 -17.37 0.41
CA ASP A 332 15.90 -17.42 1.54
C ASP A 332 17.15 -16.54 1.31
N GLN A 333 17.63 -16.45 0.07
CA GLN A 333 18.73 -15.54 -0.31
C GLN A 333 18.27 -14.08 -0.25
N VAL A 334 17.05 -13.77 -0.69
CA VAL A 334 16.41 -12.46 -0.53
C VAL A 334 16.28 -12.09 0.94
N ALA A 335 15.78 -13.00 1.79
CA ALA A 335 15.70 -12.76 3.23
C ALA A 335 17.09 -12.50 3.84
N SER A 336 18.09 -13.29 3.45
CA SER A 336 19.47 -13.11 3.89
C SER A 336 20.08 -11.79 3.41
N HIS A 337 19.70 -11.32 2.22
CA HIS A 337 20.12 -10.02 1.70
C HIS A 337 19.58 -8.88 2.59
N TYR A 338 18.29 -8.92 2.94
CA TYR A 338 17.69 -7.95 3.86
C TYR A 338 18.32 -7.96 5.26
N ASP A 339 18.62 -9.15 5.77
CA ASP A 339 19.13 -9.31 7.14
C ASP A 339 20.51 -8.65 7.33
N LYS A 340 21.29 -8.50 6.26
CA LYS A 340 22.56 -7.74 6.27
C LYS A 340 22.36 -6.26 6.58
N TYR A 341 21.23 -5.68 6.19
CA TYR A 341 20.95 -4.25 6.34
C TYR A 341 19.70 -4.00 7.18
N TYR A 342 19.50 -4.84 8.19
CA TYR A 342 18.44 -4.68 9.19
C TYR A 342 17.03 -4.56 8.59
N GLY A 343 16.67 -5.46 7.66
CA GLY A 343 15.36 -5.49 7.02
C GLY A 343 15.22 -4.55 5.81
N GLN A 344 16.31 -3.90 5.40
CA GLN A 344 16.38 -2.97 4.28
C GLN A 344 17.29 -3.55 3.17
N PRO A 345 17.23 -3.04 1.94
CA PRO A 345 18.26 -3.31 0.94
C PRO A 345 19.48 -2.40 1.16
N GLY A 346 20.58 -2.74 0.48
CA GLY A 346 21.71 -1.81 0.35
C GLY A 346 21.32 -0.51 -0.39
N SER A 347 22.13 0.53 -0.25
CA SER A 347 21.89 1.87 -0.78
C SER A 347 21.97 1.87 -2.29
N GLY A 348 22.88 1.09 -2.86
CA GLY A 348 22.98 0.88 -4.31
C GLY A 348 21.70 0.27 -4.89
N ASP A 349 21.17 -0.77 -4.25
CA ASP A 349 19.91 -1.41 -4.64
C ASP A 349 18.72 -0.45 -4.50
N ARG A 350 18.65 0.26 -3.36
CA ARG A 350 17.61 1.26 -3.11
C ARG A 350 17.64 2.39 -4.13
N ASP A 351 18.82 2.91 -4.46
CA ASP A 351 18.99 4.01 -5.40
C ASP A 351 18.67 3.58 -6.84
N SER A 352 19.12 2.38 -7.22
CA SER A 352 18.78 1.73 -8.49
C SER A 352 17.26 1.57 -8.64
N PHE A 353 16.60 1.01 -7.63
CA PHE A 353 15.15 0.85 -7.67
C PHE A 353 14.42 2.20 -7.65
N ARG A 354 14.90 3.19 -6.89
CA ARG A 354 14.34 4.56 -6.91
C ARG A 354 14.36 5.15 -8.32
N GLN A 355 15.42 4.92 -9.10
CA GLN A 355 15.48 5.35 -10.50
C GLN A 355 14.43 4.65 -11.37
N GLN A 356 14.24 3.34 -11.19
CA GLN A 356 13.20 2.59 -11.90
C GLN A 356 11.79 3.10 -11.55
N VAL A 357 11.55 3.47 -10.30
CA VAL A 357 10.29 4.06 -9.84
C VAL A 357 10.02 5.40 -10.51
N ARG A 358 11.04 6.26 -10.64
CA ARG A 358 10.91 7.54 -11.38
C ARG A 358 10.54 7.33 -12.84
N GLN A 359 11.12 6.33 -13.49
CA GLN A 359 10.75 5.97 -14.88
C GLN A 359 9.30 5.51 -14.97
N ILE A 360 8.82 4.69 -14.02
CA ILE A 360 7.42 4.26 -13.99
C ILE A 360 6.48 5.46 -13.84
N MET A 361 6.81 6.42 -12.96
CA MET A 361 6.00 7.62 -12.78
C MET A 361 5.93 8.49 -14.03
N ALA A 362 6.98 8.46 -14.87
CA ALA A 362 7.04 9.23 -16.11
C ALA A 362 6.18 8.63 -17.24
N VAL A 363 5.81 7.34 -17.16
CA VAL A 363 4.96 6.69 -18.16
C VAL A 363 3.62 7.42 -18.25
N ASP A 364 3.32 8.04 -19.39
CA ASP A 364 2.17 8.94 -19.55
C ASP A 364 1.25 8.60 -20.73
N SER A 365 1.47 7.47 -21.40
CA SER A 365 0.64 7.01 -22.50
C SER A 365 0.54 5.48 -22.58
N TRP A 366 -0.44 5.00 -23.36
CA TRP A 366 -0.59 3.57 -23.68
C TRP A 366 0.65 2.97 -24.36
N GLN A 367 1.27 3.74 -25.26
CA GLN A 367 2.45 3.32 -25.99
C GLN A 367 3.64 3.13 -25.03
N GLU A 368 3.97 4.14 -24.23
CA GLU A 368 5.06 4.04 -23.25
C GLU A 368 4.82 2.92 -22.23
N PHE A 369 3.57 2.74 -21.81
CA PHE A 369 3.21 1.61 -20.94
C PHE A 369 3.47 0.27 -21.62
N SER A 370 3.07 0.11 -22.88
CA SER A 370 3.27 -1.13 -23.63
C SER A 370 4.75 -1.45 -23.84
N GLU A 371 5.59 -0.43 -24.07
CA GLU A 371 7.04 -0.56 -24.19
C GLU A 371 7.65 -1.00 -22.86
N CYS A 372 7.26 -0.36 -21.76
CA CYS A 372 7.71 -0.74 -20.42
C CYS A 372 7.26 -2.18 -20.07
N TRP A 373 6.00 -2.51 -20.28
CA TRP A 373 5.45 -3.85 -20.00
C TRP A 373 6.17 -4.93 -20.82
N SER A 374 6.43 -4.64 -22.10
CA SER A 374 7.18 -5.54 -22.97
C SER A 374 8.59 -5.79 -22.46
N ALA A 375 9.26 -4.75 -21.94
CA ALA A 375 10.60 -4.87 -21.36
C ALA A 375 10.63 -5.69 -20.04
N GLU A 376 9.51 -5.81 -19.33
CA GLU A 376 9.42 -6.66 -18.13
C GLU A 376 9.27 -8.16 -18.45
N SER A 377 9.16 -8.49 -19.74
CA SER A 377 8.95 -9.85 -20.24
C SER A 377 10.25 -10.42 -20.80
N SER A 378 10.51 -11.70 -20.55
CA SER A 378 11.73 -12.38 -21.06
C SER A 378 11.65 -12.73 -22.54
N GLU A 379 10.44 -12.88 -23.07
CA GLU A 379 10.19 -13.29 -24.44
C GLU A 379 9.42 -12.20 -25.20
N PRO A 380 9.70 -12.03 -26.51
CA PRO A 380 8.93 -11.13 -27.34
C PRO A 380 7.49 -11.65 -27.45
N PHE A 381 6.53 -10.75 -27.27
CA PHE A 381 5.12 -11.10 -27.39
C PHE A 381 4.72 -11.36 -28.85
N GLU A 382 3.74 -12.24 -29.03
CA GLU A 382 3.10 -12.42 -30.32
C GLU A 382 2.41 -11.12 -30.79
N PRO A 383 2.34 -10.85 -32.10
CA PRO A 383 1.64 -9.67 -32.64
C PRO A 383 0.15 -9.58 -32.28
N ARG A 384 -0.44 -10.67 -31.78
CA ARG A 384 -1.84 -10.72 -31.34
C ARG A 384 -2.03 -10.49 -29.84
N SER A 385 -0.93 -10.42 -29.07
CA SER A 385 -0.97 -10.15 -27.63
C SER A 385 -1.62 -8.81 -27.33
N VAL A 386 -2.19 -8.72 -26.14
CA VAL A 386 -2.79 -7.51 -25.58
C VAL A 386 -1.76 -6.38 -25.53
N VAL A 387 -0.54 -6.67 -25.06
CA VAL A 387 0.52 -5.65 -24.96
C VAL A 387 0.93 -5.10 -26.31
N PHE A 388 1.09 -5.94 -27.34
CA PHE A 388 1.42 -5.46 -28.69
C PHE A 388 0.31 -4.57 -29.24
N ARG A 389 -0.95 -4.93 -29.01
CA ARG A 389 -2.11 -4.15 -29.43
C ARG A 389 -2.26 -2.82 -28.67
N LEU A 390 -1.84 -2.76 -27.40
CA LEU A 390 -1.80 -1.51 -26.62
C LEU A 390 -0.82 -0.49 -27.21
N GLY A 391 0.34 -0.95 -27.68
CA GLY A 391 1.36 -0.13 -28.35
C GLY A 391 1.15 0.05 -29.86
N GLY A 392 0.06 -0.51 -30.40
CA GLY A 392 -0.23 -0.51 -31.83
C GLY A 392 -0.68 0.84 -32.37
N SER A 393 -1.13 0.85 -33.62
CA SER A 393 -1.78 2.03 -34.19
C SER A 393 -3.02 2.42 -33.37
N GLN A 394 -3.41 3.70 -33.45
CA GLN A 394 -4.57 4.22 -32.73
C GLN A 394 -5.85 3.39 -32.96
N SER A 395 -6.09 2.91 -34.19
CA SER A 395 -7.24 2.06 -34.51
C SER A 395 -7.19 0.71 -33.80
N VAL A 396 -6.02 0.08 -33.71
CA VAL A 396 -5.81 -1.21 -33.02
C VAL A 396 -6.00 -1.05 -31.52
N LEU A 397 -5.45 0.03 -30.93
CA LEU A 397 -5.60 0.36 -29.52
C LEU A 397 -7.09 0.59 -29.18
N VAL A 398 -7.79 1.43 -29.93
CA VAL A 398 -9.20 1.72 -29.69
C VAL A 398 -10.05 0.46 -29.81
N GLN A 399 -9.79 -0.37 -30.83
CA GLN A 399 -10.47 -1.64 -30.98
C GLN A 399 -10.28 -2.54 -29.74
N LEU A 400 -9.05 -2.69 -29.24
CA LEU A 400 -8.77 -3.45 -28.01
C LEU A 400 -9.52 -2.87 -26.80
N LEU A 401 -9.51 -1.54 -26.64
CA LEU A 401 -10.20 -0.88 -25.53
C LEU A 401 -11.72 -1.09 -25.62
N ARG A 402 -12.32 -1.08 -26.80
CA ARG A 402 -13.75 -1.39 -26.99
C ARG A 402 -14.07 -2.87 -26.73
N GLU A 403 -13.18 -3.79 -27.14
CA GLU A 403 -13.31 -5.21 -26.79
C GLU A 403 -13.30 -5.40 -25.26
N SER A 404 -12.48 -4.64 -24.53
CA SER A 404 -12.46 -4.69 -23.05
C SER A 404 -13.76 -4.22 -22.41
N GLU A 405 -14.51 -3.30 -23.05
CA GLU A 405 -15.84 -2.88 -22.57
C GLU A 405 -16.83 -4.05 -22.66
N ASN A 406 -16.82 -4.77 -23.78
CA ASN A 406 -17.64 -5.97 -23.97
C ASN A 406 -17.27 -7.07 -22.96
N SER A 407 -15.97 -7.32 -22.77
CA SER A 407 -15.48 -8.30 -21.80
C SER A 407 -15.87 -7.93 -20.36
N SER A 408 -15.71 -6.65 -19.97
CA SER A 408 -16.12 -6.13 -18.67
C SER A 408 -17.64 -6.29 -18.44
N ALA A 409 -18.46 -6.05 -19.46
CA ALA A 409 -19.90 -6.26 -19.42
C ALA A 409 -20.26 -7.75 -19.25
N GLN A 410 -19.64 -8.65 -20.02
CA GLN A 410 -19.85 -10.10 -19.90
C GLN A 410 -19.46 -10.63 -18.52
N LYS A 411 -18.38 -10.10 -17.93
CA LYS A 411 -17.91 -10.42 -16.58
C LYS A 411 -18.72 -9.73 -15.47
N SER A 412 -19.73 -8.93 -15.81
CA SER A 412 -20.62 -8.22 -14.87
C SER A 412 -19.90 -7.27 -13.91
N TYR A 413 -18.81 -6.62 -14.35
CA TYR A 413 -18.06 -5.69 -13.49
C TYR A 413 -18.78 -4.38 -13.19
N HIS A 414 -19.86 -4.08 -13.92
CA HIS A 414 -20.65 -2.86 -13.76
C HIS A 414 -21.74 -2.93 -12.67
N GLY A 415 -21.84 -4.04 -11.91
CA GLY A 415 -22.67 -4.09 -10.71
C GLY A 415 -24.13 -4.52 -10.89
N GLY A 416 -24.44 -5.38 -11.87
CA GLY A 416 -25.77 -5.98 -11.97
C GLY A 416 -25.89 -7.06 -13.07
N PRO A 417 -26.92 -7.92 -13.00
CA PRO A 417 -27.19 -8.92 -14.02
C PRO A 417 -27.70 -8.23 -15.30
N GLY A 418 -26.87 -8.22 -16.34
CA GLY A 418 -27.31 -8.05 -17.73
C GLY A 418 -27.74 -6.64 -18.17
N PRO A 419 -27.86 -6.42 -19.50
CA PRO A 419 -27.52 -5.17 -20.13
C PRO A 419 -28.74 -4.29 -20.43
N GLU A 420 -28.92 -3.23 -19.66
CA GLU A 420 -29.72 -2.06 -20.10
C GLU A 420 -28.88 -0.80 -20.30
N PHE A 421 -27.56 -0.86 -20.06
CA PHE A 421 -26.69 0.33 -20.12
C PHE A 421 -25.94 0.55 -21.45
N LEU A 422 -26.25 -0.20 -22.51
CA LEU A 422 -25.60 -0.01 -23.82
C LEU A 422 -26.57 -0.14 -25.01
N VAL A 423 -27.66 0.65 -25.08
CA VAL A 423 -28.33 0.96 -26.37
C VAL A 423 -28.91 2.39 -26.38
N SER A 424 -28.28 3.25 -27.22
CA SER A 424 -28.77 4.41 -27.99
C SER A 424 -29.35 5.68 -27.33
N PRO A 425 -28.97 6.89 -27.79
CA PRO A 425 -29.56 8.16 -27.42
C PRO A 425 -30.75 8.50 -28.34
N ALA A 426 -31.96 8.10 -27.96
CA ALA A 426 -33.22 8.77 -28.32
C ALA A 426 -34.41 7.94 -27.83
N GLN A 427 -35.15 8.47 -26.85
CA GLN A 427 -36.60 8.74 -26.93
C GLN A 427 -37.20 8.88 -25.53
N SER A 428 -37.94 9.97 -25.39
CA SER A 428 -38.81 10.33 -24.28
C SER A 428 -39.83 9.24 -23.95
N GLY A 429 -39.99 8.92 -22.66
CA GLY A 429 -41.11 8.09 -22.21
C GLY A 429 -41.13 7.96 -20.68
N ARG A 430 -42.06 8.68 -20.04
CA ARG A 430 -42.35 8.60 -18.61
C ARG A 430 -42.68 7.15 -18.18
N CYS A 431 -42.01 6.65 -17.15
CA CYS A 431 -42.68 5.86 -16.12
C CYS A 431 -41.92 5.93 -14.79
N LYS A 432 -42.69 6.11 -13.72
CA LYS A 432 -42.27 6.40 -12.35
C LYS A 432 -41.98 5.08 -11.62
N GLY A 433 -40.84 5.00 -10.94
CA GLY A 433 -40.52 4.00 -9.91
C GLY A 433 -39.66 4.68 -8.85
N LEU A 434 -40.12 4.65 -7.60
CA LEU A 434 -39.63 5.47 -6.48
C LEU A 434 -38.13 5.29 -6.25
N SER A 435 -37.41 6.42 -6.23
CA SER A 435 -35.98 6.47 -5.98
C SER A 435 -35.67 6.73 -4.50
N PHE A 436 -34.55 6.13 -4.11
CA PHE A 436 -33.77 6.16 -2.87
C PHE A 436 -33.41 7.56 -2.32
N TRP A 437 -33.96 8.64 -2.89
CA TRP A 437 -33.69 10.04 -2.53
C TRP A 437 -34.66 10.62 -1.49
N ALA A 438 -35.69 9.88 -1.07
CA ALA A 438 -36.66 10.36 -0.08
C ALA A 438 -36.14 10.36 1.38
N THR A 439 -35.01 9.70 1.67
CA THR A 439 -34.44 9.59 3.02
C THR A 439 -33.39 10.66 3.36
N LEU A 440 -32.83 11.36 2.36
CA LEU A 440 -31.84 12.42 2.61
C LEU A 440 -32.47 13.80 2.87
N SER A 441 -33.68 14.05 2.35
CA SER A 441 -34.39 15.33 2.57
C SER A 441 -35.07 15.43 3.94
N LEU A 442 -35.24 14.31 4.67
CA LEU A 442 -35.85 14.32 6.01
C LEU A 442 -34.82 14.63 7.13
N VAL A 443 -33.54 14.31 6.90
CA VAL A 443 -32.46 14.60 7.86
C VAL A 443 -32.02 16.07 7.79
N GLY A 444 -32.08 16.69 6.60
CA GLY A 444 -31.82 18.12 6.42
C GLY A 444 -32.87 19.04 7.05
N ALA A 445 -34.14 18.62 7.07
CA ALA A 445 -35.23 19.42 7.66
C ALA A 445 -35.25 19.39 9.20
N LEU A 446 -34.77 18.31 9.82
CA LEU A 446 -34.64 18.22 11.28
C LEU A 446 -33.45 19.03 11.83
N ALA A 447 -32.34 19.12 11.08
CA ALA A 447 -31.19 19.94 11.48
C ALA A 447 -31.47 21.46 11.45
N ALA A 448 -32.31 21.92 10.52
CA ALA A 448 -32.73 23.32 10.46
C ALA A 448 -33.72 23.72 11.58
N ALA A 449 -34.53 22.79 12.07
CA ALA A 449 -35.46 23.04 13.18
C ALA A 449 -34.75 23.17 14.55
N PHE A 450 -33.65 22.43 14.78
CA PHE A 450 -32.88 22.54 16.02
C PHE A 450 -32.02 23.83 16.09
N LEU A 451 -31.54 24.33 14.96
CA LEU A 451 -30.80 25.60 14.90
C LEU A 451 -31.70 26.83 15.11
N ALA A 452 -32.99 26.77 14.73
CA ALA A 452 -33.94 27.86 14.96
C ALA A 452 -34.41 27.95 16.43
N VAL A 453 -34.43 26.85 17.18
CA VAL A 453 -34.81 26.83 18.61
C VAL A 453 -33.63 27.24 19.51
N GLY A 454 -32.39 26.95 19.12
CA GLY A 454 -31.19 27.31 19.90
C GLY A 454 -30.86 28.80 19.94
N VAL A 455 -31.24 29.57 18.90
CA VAL A 455 -30.95 31.02 18.83
C VAL A 455 -31.98 31.86 19.61
N GLY A 456 -33.14 31.31 19.94
CA GLY A 456 -34.20 31.97 20.72
C GLY A 456 -33.97 32.00 22.25
N LEU A 457 -33.06 31.18 22.78
CA LEU A 457 -32.79 31.05 24.22
C LEU A 457 -31.56 31.82 24.72
N LEU A 458 -30.89 32.57 23.85
CA LEU A 458 -29.77 33.47 24.20
C LEU A 458 -30.13 34.97 24.10
N ARG A 459 -31.42 35.29 24.00
CA ARG A 459 -31.97 36.64 24.16
C ARG A 459 -33.21 36.62 25.05
N ARG A 460 -33.05 36.21 26.29
CA ARG A 460 -33.88 36.64 27.43
C ARG A 460 -33.03 36.66 28.70
#